data_AF-A0A3E5DJB6-F1
#
_entry.id   AF-A0A3E5DJB6-F1
#
_cell.length_a   1.000
_cell.length_b   1.000
_cell.length_c   1.000
_cell.angle_alpha   90.00
_cell.angle_beta   90.00
_cell.angle_gamma   90.00
#
_symmetry.space_group_name_H-M   'P 1'
#
loop_
_entity.id
_entity.type
_entity.pdbx_description
1 polymer ?
#
loop_
_entity_poly.entity_id
_entity_poly.type
_entity_poly.pdbx_seq_one_letter_code
_entity_poly.pdbx_strand_id
1 'polypeptide(L)'
;MDTIRPTINKLNMEQIKSIFYKEIAYPYSNNQYGLAIIIMMQKKCLYFDSSSFYFVKSPSDNFNKQKWNIVSDLNDNKIAAIHEDELSAYFILFTNSKIMYIYQELDGNECIRQMFRIVNPNDKDYQEIVQYMNEKWVETLYDEYSGIDNIMNRDIFQLTSKLT
;
A
#
# COMPACT_ATOMS: atom_id res chain seq x y z
N MET A 1 30.85 21.22 -6.11
CA MET A 1 29.70 20.67 -6.86
C MET A 1 28.71 20.20 -5.83
N ASP A 2 27.72 21.03 -5.52
CA ASP A 2 26.70 20.69 -4.54
C ASP A 2 25.71 19.72 -5.18
N THR A 3 25.80 18.45 -4.78
CA THR A 3 24.78 17.45 -5.08
C THR A 3 23.52 17.83 -4.33
N ILE A 4 22.61 18.51 -5.01
CA ILE A 4 21.25 18.79 -4.52
C ILE A 4 20.58 17.43 -4.33
N ARG A 5 20.60 16.91 -3.09
CA ARG A 5 19.81 15.74 -2.72
C ARG A 5 18.34 16.09 -2.98
N PRO A 6 17.58 15.29 -3.76
CA PRO A 6 16.17 15.55 -3.94
C PRO A 6 15.50 15.56 -2.56
N THR A 7 14.79 16.64 -2.25
CA THR A 7 13.99 16.74 -1.03
C THR A 7 12.85 15.72 -1.15
N ILE A 8 13.03 14.56 -0.52
CA ILE A 8 12.04 13.50 -0.45
C ILE A 8 11.06 13.90 0.66
N ASN A 9 9.90 14.43 0.28
CA ASN A 9 8.84 14.76 1.23
C ASN A 9 7.90 13.56 1.31
N LYS A 10 7.82 12.91 2.49
CA LYS A 10 6.75 11.94 2.79
C LYS A 10 5.41 12.65 2.65
N LEU A 11 4.43 11.97 2.06
CA LEU A 11 3.10 12.51 1.83
C LEU A 11 2.39 12.78 3.17
N ASN A 12 1.87 13.99 3.38
CA ASN A 12 0.82 14.22 4.37
C ASN A 12 -0.53 14.02 3.68
N MET A 13 -1.25 12.97 4.08
CA MET A 13 -2.49 12.50 3.45
C MET A 13 -3.64 13.52 3.53
N GLU A 14 -3.63 14.43 4.50
CA GLU A 14 -4.68 15.45 4.69
C GLU A 14 -4.73 16.50 3.57
N GLN A 15 -3.73 16.58 2.70
CA GLN A 15 -3.56 17.70 1.75
C GLN A 15 -3.94 17.39 0.30
N ILE A 16 -4.35 16.16 -0.02
CA ILE A 16 -4.54 15.76 -1.42
C ILE A 16 -6.00 15.93 -1.84
N LYS A 17 -6.31 17.09 -2.41
CA LYS A 17 -7.53 17.29 -3.20
C LYS A 17 -7.34 16.72 -4.60
N SER A 18 -7.47 15.40 -4.73
CA SER A 18 -7.45 14.61 -5.96
C SER A 18 -6.23 14.76 -6.89
N ILE A 19 -5.61 13.64 -7.30
CA ILE A 19 -4.45 13.62 -8.19
C ILE A 19 -4.88 13.18 -9.59
N PHE A 20 -4.58 13.99 -10.60
CA PHE A 20 -4.65 13.54 -12.00
C PHE A 20 -3.34 12.88 -12.40
N TYR A 21 -3.42 11.65 -12.88
CA TYR A 21 -2.29 10.91 -13.40
C TYR A 21 -2.44 10.68 -14.91
N LYS A 22 -1.33 10.34 -15.56
CA LYS A 22 -1.27 9.97 -16.98
C LYS A 22 -1.16 8.46 -17.13
N GLU A 23 -0.33 7.85 -16.30
CA GLU A 23 -0.02 6.43 -16.37
C GLU A 23 0.43 5.94 -15.00
N ILE A 24 0.14 4.67 -14.70
CA ILE A 24 0.68 3.97 -13.54
C ILE A 24 1.50 2.79 -14.04
N ALA A 25 2.72 2.69 -13.53
CA ALA A 25 3.72 1.75 -13.98
C ALA A 25 4.42 1.06 -12.81
N TYR A 26 4.85 -0.18 -13.01
CA TYR A 26 5.65 -0.94 -12.06
C TYR A 26 6.73 -1.74 -12.82
N PRO A 27 7.89 -2.04 -12.21
CA PRO A 27 9.01 -2.64 -12.95
C PRO A 27 8.68 -4.08 -13.36
N TYR A 28 9.24 -4.53 -14.49
CA TYR A 28 9.01 -5.89 -15.02
C TYR A 28 9.43 -7.01 -14.04
N SER A 29 10.48 -6.74 -13.28
CA SER A 29 10.93 -7.57 -12.18
C SER A 29 11.06 -6.72 -10.94
N ASN A 30 10.53 -7.19 -9.81
CA ASN A 30 10.84 -6.58 -8.53
C ASN A 30 12.36 -6.53 -8.38
N ASN A 31 12.87 -5.37 -8.01
CA ASN A 31 14.29 -5.24 -7.68
C ASN A 31 14.52 -5.93 -6.32
N GLN A 32 15.77 -6.06 -5.90
CA GLN A 32 16.13 -6.65 -4.60
C GLN A 32 15.52 -5.93 -3.39
N TYR A 33 14.85 -4.79 -3.60
CA TYR A 33 14.32 -3.89 -2.58
C TYR A 33 12.78 -3.91 -2.49
N GLY A 34 12.10 -4.78 -3.24
CA GLY A 34 10.65 -4.98 -3.14
C GLY A 34 9.82 -4.40 -4.28
N LEU A 35 8.54 -4.16 -4.01
CA LEU A 35 7.59 -3.60 -4.98
C LEU A 35 7.84 -2.10 -5.17
N ALA A 36 7.91 -1.65 -6.42
CA ALA A 36 7.93 -0.23 -6.75
C ALA A 36 6.77 0.11 -7.68
N ILE A 37 6.06 1.20 -7.41
CA ILE A 37 4.95 1.69 -8.24
C ILE A 37 5.16 3.16 -8.52
N ILE A 38 4.89 3.57 -9.76
CA ILE A 38 5.10 4.93 -10.21
C ILE A 38 3.82 5.44 -10.85
N ILE A 39 3.28 6.49 -10.27
CA ILE A 39 2.12 7.20 -10.79
C ILE A 39 2.64 8.48 -11.44
N MET A 40 2.64 8.48 -12.77
CA MET A 40 3.14 9.60 -13.56
C MET A 40 2.09 10.70 -13.66
N MET A 41 2.48 11.93 -13.32
CA MET A 41 1.65 13.13 -13.51
C MET A 41 2.30 14.06 -14.54
N GLN A 42 1.72 15.25 -14.76
CA GLN A 42 2.21 16.16 -15.80
C GLN A 42 3.63 16.72 -15.56
N LYS A 43 3.99 17.01 -14.31
CA LYS A 43 5.28 17.68 -13.95
C LYS A 43 6.06 16.97 -12.83
N LYS A 44 5.47 15.95 -12.22
CA LYS A 44 6.01 15.20 -11.08
C LYS A 44 5.53 13.76 -11.14
N CYS A 45 6.14 12.90 -10.35
CA CYS A 45 5.64 11.55 -10.12
C CYS A 45 5.40 11.31 -8.64
N LEU A 46 4.46 10.42 -8.35
CA LEU A 46 4.31 9.82 -7.04
C LEU A 46 4.94 8.44 -7.13
N TYR A 47 5.98 8.23 -6.33
CA TYR A 47 6.79 7.02 -6.32
C TYR A 47 6.54 6.25 -5.04
N PHE A 48 6.20 4.97 -5.17
CA PHE A 48 6.12 4.02 -4.08
C PHE A 48 7.39 3.18 -4.07
N ASP A 49 8.09 3.13 -2.94
CA ASP A 49 9.40 2.49 -2.82
C ASP A 49 9.41 1.20 -1.99
N SER A 50 8.25 0.57 -1.85
CA SER A 50 7.91 -0.55 -0.96
C SER A 50 7.50 -0.18 0.46
N SER A 51 7.82 1.03 0.91
CA SER A 51 7.61 1.45 2.30
C SER A 51 6.79 2.71 2.45
N SER A 52 6.69 3.56 1.41
CA SER A 52 5.87 4.77 1.45
C SER A 52 5.76 5.42 0.08
N PHE A 53 4.85 6.39 -0.02
CA PHE A 53 4.71 7.25 -1.20
C PHE A 53 5.48 8.57 -1.06
N TYR A 54 6.17 8.94 -2.13
CA TYR A 54 6.99 10.14 -2.21
C TYR A 54 6.75 10.91 -3.50
N PHE A 55 6.67 12.24 -3.40
CA PHE A 55 6.73 13.06 -4.60
C PHE A 55 8.18 13.16 -5.10
N VAL A 56 8.38 12.79 -6.35
CA VAL A 56 9.66 12.96 -7.04
C VAL A 56 9.46 13.90 -8.23
N LYS A 57 10.51 14.65 -8.58
CA LYS A 57 10.51 15.40 -9.84
C LYS A 57 10.29 14.42 -10.99
N SER A 58 9.66 14.92 -12.07
CA SER A 58 9.39 14.11 -13.27
C SER A 58 10.62 13.27 -13.60
N PRO A 59 10.44 11.99 -13.95
CA PRO A 59 11.56 11.08 -14.03
C PRO A 59 12.52 11.60 -15.09
N SER A 60 13.81 11.60 -14.78
CA SER A 60 14.84 11.91 -15.78
C SER A 60 14.82 10.86 -16.88
N ASP A 61 15.52 11.09 -17.99
CA ASP A 61 15.66 10.15 -19.12
C ASP A 61 16.06 8.72 -18.72
N ASN A 62 16.57 8.52 -17.50
CA ASN A 62 16.88 7.21 -16.95
C ASN A 62 15.65 6.33 -16.66
N PHE A 63 14.49 6.92 -16.39
CA PHE A 63 13.24 6.18 -16.22
C PHE A 63 12.81 5.46 -17.49
N ASN A 64 12.99 6.13 -18.63
CA ASN A 64 12.68 5.60 -19.95
C ASN A 64 13.62 4.45 -20.37
N LYS A 65 14.72 4.22 -19.63
CA LYS A 65 15.65 3.11 -19.91
C LYS A 65 15.21 1.79 -19.27
N GLN A 66 14.31 1.82 -18.29
CA GLN A 66 13.78 0.61 -17.65
C GLN A 66 12.55 0.09 -18.38
N LYS A 67 12.38 -1.24 -18.35
CA LYS A 67 11.15 -1.90 -18.84
C LYS A 67 10.10 -1.86 -17.73
N TRP A 68 9.02 -1.15 -18.01
CA TRP A 68 7.88 -0.99 -17.12
C TRP A 68 6.68 -1.79 -17.62
N ASN A 69 5.96 -2.42 -16.71
CA ASN A 69 4.59 -2.86 -16.95
C ASN A 69 3.65 -1.70 -16.67
N ILE A 70 2.72 -1.47 -17.60
CA ILE A 70 1.67 -0.46 -17.44
C ILE A 70 0.46 -1.13 -16.80
N VAL A 71 -0.07 -0.50 -15.75
CA VAL A 71 -1.33 -0.93 -15.14
C VAL A 71 -2.46 -0.56 -16.09
N SER A 72 -3.08 -1.57 -16.69
CA SER A 72 -4.21 -1.43 -17.60
C SER A 72 -5.54 -1.42 -16.84
N ASP A 73 -6.63 -1.17 -17.56
CA ASP A 73 -8.01 -1.20 -17.02
C ASP A 73 -8.29 -0.15 -15.92
N LEU A 74 -7.64 1.01 -16.02
CA LEU A 74 -8.03 2.20 -15.27
C LEU A 74 -8.67 3.21 -16.22
N ASN A 75 -10.00 3.13 -16.35
CA ASN A 75 -10.79 3.99 -17.25
C ASN A 75 -10.88 5.45 -16.78
N ASP A 76 -10.34 5.76 -15.60
CA ASP A 76 -10.35 7.07 -14.99
C ASP A 76 -8.94 7.43 -14.56
N ASN A 77 -8.51 8.65 -14.90
CA ASN A 77 -7.16 9.13 -14.67
C ASN A 77 -7.04 9.97 -13.39
N LYS A 78 -8.02 9.86 -12.49
CA LYS A 78 -8.05 10.63 -11.25
C LYS A 78 -8.09 9.73 -10.01
N ILE A 79 -7.17 10.03 -9.10
CA ILE A 79 -7.10 9.45 -7.76
C ILE A 79 -7.92 10.35 -6.84
N ALA A 80 -8.87 9.75 -6.14
CA ALA A 80 -9.70 10.40 -5.15
C ALA A 80 -8.95 10.55 -3.81
N ALA A 81 -8.31 9.47 -3.36
CA ALA A 81 -7.61 9.41 -2.09
C ALA A 81 -6.50 8.35 -2.12
N ILE A 82 -5.54 8.50 -1.20
CA ILE A 82 -4.56 7.47 -0.87
C ILE A 82 -4.69 7.24 0.63
N HIS A 83 -4.71 5.98 1.05
CA HIS A 83 -4.78 5.55 2.44
C HIS A 83 -3.57 4.66 2.73
N GLU A 84 -3.05 4.78 3.94
CA GLU A 84 -1.97 3.96 4.50
C GLU A 84 -2.54 3.27 5.74
N ASP A 85 -2.36 1.96 5.83
CA ASP A 85 -2.60 1.19 7.04
C ASP A 85 -1.30 1.08 7.84
N GLU A 86 -1.39 1.20 9.16
CA GLU A 86 -0.24 1.26 10.06
C GLU A 86 0.64 0.00 10.03
N LEU A 87 0.10 -1.14 9.56
CA LEU A 87 0.76 -2.43 9.68
C LEU A 87 1.53 -2.85 8.43
N SER A 88 1.11 -2.51 7.20
CA SER A 88 1.82 -2.84 5.94
C SER A 88 1.06 -2.61 4.62
N ALA A 89 -0.19 -2.14 4.66
CA ALA A 89 -1.02 -1.99 3.46
C ALA A 89 -1.15 -0.55 2.98
N TYR A 90 -1.32 -0.38 1.67
CA TYR A 90 -1.65 0.90 1.05
C TYR A 90 -2.82 0.76 0.09
N PHE A 91 -3.62 1.81 0.00
CA PHE A 91 -4.77 1.88 -0.88
C PHE A 91 -4.73 3.15 -1.70
N ILE A 92 -4.92 3.04 -3.01
CA ILE A 92 -5.19 4.18 -3.87
C ILE A 92 -6.61 4.04 -4.38
N LEU A 93 -7.49 4.92 -3.92
CA LEU A 93 -8.88 5.00 -4.35
C LEU A 93 -8.97 5.89 -5.60
N PHE A 94 -9.45 5.32 -6.69
CA PHE A 94 -9.74 6.05 -7.93
C PHE A 94 -11.15 6.64 -7.92
N THR A 95 -11.39 7.69 -8.70
CA THR A 95 -12.74 8.32 -8.76
C THR A 95 -13.80 7.46 -9.46
N ASN A 96 -13.40 6.41 -10.17
CA ASN A 96 -14.29 5.36 -10.67
C ASN A 96 -14.55 4.23 -9.65
N SER A 97 -14.18 4.46 -8.38
CA SER A 97 -14.32 3.49 -7.28
C SER A 97 -13.49 2.22 -7.42
N LYS A 98 -12.57 2.11 -8.38
CA LYS A 98 -11.56 1.05 -8.32
C LYS A 98 -10.57 1.36 -7.20
N ILE A 99 -9.96 0.31 -6.65
CA ILE A 99 -8.93 0.43 -5.60
C ILE A 99 -7.67 -0.29 -6.08
N MET A 100 -6.54 0.40 -6.09
CA MET A 100 -5.25 -0.30 -6.10
C MET A 100 -4.92 -0.66 -4.66
N TYR A 101 -4.99 -1.95 -4.35
CA TYR A 101 -4.69 -2.48 -3.03
C TYR A 101 -3.28 -3.07 -3.04
N ILE A 102 -2.39 -2.50 -2.23
CA ILE A 102 -1.01 -2.95 -2.03
C ILE A 102 -0.96 -3.64 -0.67
N TYR A 103 -0.50 -4.88 -0.65
CA TYR A 103 -0.56 -5.75 0.52
C TYR A 103 0.67 -6.66 0.58
N GLN A 104 0.86 -7.30 1.73
CA GLN A 104 1.89 -8.31 1.93
C GLN A 104 1.28 -9.71 1.88
N GLU A 105 1.98 -10.63 1.23
CA GLU A 105 1.65 -12.05 1.19
C GLU A 105 2.85 -12.85 1.68
N LEU A 106 2.62 -13.85 2.53
CA LEU A 106 3.62 -14.86 2.87
C LEU A 106 3.72 -15.84 1.71
N ASP A 107 4.87 -15.90 1.06
CA ASP A 107 5.11 -16.99 0.14
C ASP A 107 5.28 -18.31 0.91
N GLY A 108 5.03 -19.44 0.25
CA GLY A 108 5.13 -20.77 0.86
C GLY A 108 6.54 -21.16 1.35
N ASN A 109 7.52 -20.25 1.25
CA ASN A 109 8.88 -20.37 1.79
C ASN A 109 9.11 -19.37 2.95
N GLU A 110 8.05 -18.93 3.62
CA GLU A 110 8.09 -17.99 4.74
C GLU A 110 8.68 -16.62 4.38
N CYS A 111 8.77 -16.27 3.09
CA CYS A 111 9.25 -14.96 2.66
C CYS A 111 8.05 -14.03 2.43
N ILE A 112 8.03 -12.91 3.16
CA ILE A 112 7.03 -11.85 2.94
C ILE A 112 7.32 -11.14 1.63
N ARG A 113 6.32 -11.08 0.74
CA ARG A 113 6.37 -10.35 -0.53
C ARG A 113 5.30 -9.29 -0.56
N GLN A 114 5.68 -8.08 -0.96
CA GLN A 114 4.71 -7.04 -1.22
C GLN A 114 4.17 -7.18 -2.65
N MET A 115 2.86 -7.16 -2.77
CA MET A 115 2.11 -7.32 -4.00
C MET A 115 1.09 -6.20 -4.13
N PHE A 116 0.49 -6.10 -5.32
CA PHE A 116 -0.66 -5.24 -5.51
C PHE A 116 -1.65 -5.89 -6.46
N ARG A 117 -2.92 -5.47 -6.37
CA ARG A 117 -3.94 -5.76 -7.38
C ARG A 117 -4.91 -4.60 -7.55
N ILE A 118 -5.61 -4.60 -8.68
CA ILE A 118 -6.76 -3.72 -8.90
C ILE A 118 -8.01 -4.45 -8.46
N VAL A 119 -8.74 -3.84 -7.54
CA VAL A 119 -10.02 -4.31 -7.02
C VAL A 119 -11.12 -3.50 -7.66
N ASN A 120 -12.06 -4.18 -8.32
CA ASN A 120 -13.22 -3.57 -8.96
C ASN A 120 -14.41 -3.56 -7.99
N PRO A 121 -15.33 -2.58 -8.11
CA PRO A 121 -16.55 -2.52 -7.28
C PRO A 121 -17.41 -3.79 -7.28
N ASN A 122 -17.29 -4.61 -8.33
CA ASN A 122 -18.06 -5.84 -8.51
C ASN A 122 -17.31 -7.10 -8.01
N ASP A 123 -16.07 -6.97 -7.56
CA ASP A 123 -15.30 -8.09 -7.00
C ASP A 123 -15.91 -8.50 -5.65
N LYS A 124 -15.88 -9.81 -5.35
CA LYS A 124 -16.57 -10.38 -4.18
C LYS A 124 -16.08 -9.83 -2.85
N ASP A 125 -14.80 -9.46 -2.79
CA ASP A 125 -14.07 -8.98 -1.62
C ASP A 125 -13.97 -7.45 -1.56
N TYR A 126 -14.59 -6.73 -2.51
CA TYR A 126 -14.47 -5.27 -2.57
C TYR A 126 -14.91 -4.57 -1.28
N GLN A 127 -16.04 -5.01 -0.69
CA GLN A 127 -16.57 -4.40 0.53
C GLN A 127 -15.66 -4.62 1.75
N GLU A 128 -15.02 -5.79 1.84
CA GLU A 128 -14.05 -6.11 2.89
C GLU A 128 -12.83 -5.18 2.79
N ILE A 129 -12.32 -4.97 1.57
CA ILE A 129 -11.17 -4.09 1.33
C ILE A 129 -11.52 -2.63 1.61
N VAL A 130 -12.75 -2.19 1.29
CA VAL A 130 -13.23 -0.85 1.65
C VAL A 130 -13.31 -0.69 3.17
N GLN A 131 -13.76 -1.71 3.90
CA GLN A 131 -13.78 -1.67 5.36
C GLN A 131 -12.36 -1.52 5.90
N TYR A 132 -11.44 -2.40 5.51
CA TYR A 132 -10.04 -2.36 5.92
C TYR A 132 -9.35 -1.03 5.61
N MET A 133 -9.59 -0.45 4.41
CA MET A 133 -9.08 0.87 4.03
C MET A 133 -9.54 2.01 4.97
N ASN A 134 -10.71 1.87 5.60
CA ASN A 134 -11.31 2.89 6.46
C ASN A 134 -11.21 2.57 7.96
N GLU A 135 -10.59 1.45 8.32
CA GLU A 135 -10.35 1.10 9.72
C GLU A 135 -9.38 2.11 10.34
N LYS A 136 -9.81 2.72 11.44
CA LYS A 136 -8.91 3.45 12.35
C LYS A 136 -8.48 2.44 13.38
N TRP A 137 -7.32 1.83 13.19
CA TRP A 137 -6.72 1.03 14.25
C TRP A 137 -6.43 1.97 15.42
N VAL A 138 -7.12 1.73 16.53
CA VAL A 138 -6.71 2.32 17.80
C VAL A 138 -5.29 1.80 18.00
N GLU A 139 -4.32 2.70 18.16
CA GLU A 139 -3.02 2.37 18.75
C GLU A 139 -3.33 1.67 20.09
N THR A 140 -3.50 0.35 20.07
CA THR A 140 -3.31 -0.43 21.27
C THR A 140 -1.82 -0.30 21.49
N LEU A 141 -1.46 0.75 22.24
CA LEU A 141 -0.19 0.87 22.93
C LEU A 141 0.15 -0.53 23.40
N TYR A 142 1.10 -1.16 22.73
CA TYR A 142 1.80 -2.30 23.26
C TYR A 142 2.44 -1.76 24.54
N ASP A 143 1.71 -1.88 25.64
CA ASP A 143 2.28 -1.69 26.96
C ASP A 143 3.29 -2.83 27.08
N GLU A 144 4.57 -2.48 27.05
CA GLU A 144 5.73 -3.39 27.12
C GLU A 144 5.68 -4.29 28.38
N TYR A 145 4.70 -4.07 29.25
CA TYR A 145 4.38 -4.86 30.44
C TYR A 145 3.31 -5.95 30.25
N SER A 146 2.52 -5.97 29.17
CA SER A 146 1.63 -7.09 28.88
C SER A 146 2.35 -8.11 28.01
N GLY A 147 3.33 -8.78 28.61
CA GLY A 147 4.04 -9.89 27.99
C GLY A 147 3.10 -11.00 27.50
N ILE A 148 3.69 -11.90 26.72
CA ILE A 148 3.14 -13.09 26.05
C ILE A 148 2.27 -13.99 26.99
N ASP A 149 2.25 -13.72 28.29
CA ASP A 149 1.51 -14.47 29.31
C ASP A 149 -0.03 -14.32 29.23
N ASN A 150 -0.55 -13.25 28.61
CA ASN A 150 -2.01 -13.06 28.52
C ASN A 150 -2.70 -13.77 27.35
N ILE A 151 -1.95 -14.36 26.41
CA ILE A 151 -2.52 -15.13 25.29
C ILE A 151 -2.73 -16.60 25.66
N MET A 152 -2.00 -17.14 26.65
CA MET A 152 -2.18 -18.55 27.07
C MET A 152 -3.41 -18.81 27.95
N ASN A 153 -4.14 -17.79 28.42
CA ASN A 153 -5.15 -17.98 29.46
C ASN A 153 -6.62 -17.77 29.02
N ARG A 154 -6.90 -17.50 27.73
CA ARG A 154 -8.28 -17.35 27.24
C ARG A 154 -8.89 -18.58 26.56
N ASP A 155 -8.09 -19.56 26.14
CA ASP A 155 -8.62 -20.75 25.45
C ASP A 155 -8.49 -22.08 26.24
N ILE A 156 -7.89 -22.11 27.43
CA ILE A 156 -7.83 -23.33 28.26
C ILE A 156 -9.07 -23.53 29.15
N PHE A 157 -9.81 -22.45 29.50
CA PHE A 157 -10.97 -22.56 30.39
C PHE A 157 -12.30 -22.90 29.71
N GLN A 158 -12.37 -23.00 28.39
CA GLN A 158 -13.58 -23.45 27.69
C GLN A 158 -13.56 -24.93 27.26
N LEU A 159 -12.44 -25.64 27.44
CA LEU A 159 -12.33 -27.07 27.09
C LEU A 159 -12.47 -28.05 28.29
N THR A 160 -12.52 -27.57 29.53
CA THR A 160 -12.68 -28.44 30.72
C THR A 160 -14.07 -28.43 31.35
N SER A 161 -15.04 -27.67 30.81
CA SER A 161 -16.44 -27.70 31.31
C SER A 161 -17.38 -28.63 30.53
N LYS A 162 -16.86 -29.42 29.59
CA LYS A 162 -17.61 -30.45 28.84
C LYS A 162 -16.97 -31.84 28.90
N LEU A 163 -16.49 -32.26 30.07
CA LEU A 163 -16.33 -33.68 30.39
C LEU A 163 -16.81 -33.87 31.83
N THR A 164 -18.10 -34.18 31.95
CA THR A 164 -18.70 -34.78 33.14
C THR A 164 -18.27 -36.24 33.24
#